data_AF-A0A355W726-F1
#
_entry.id   AF-A0A355W726-F1
#
_cell.length_a   1.000
_cell.length_b   1.000
_cell.length_c   1.000
_cell.angle_alpha   90.00
_cell.angle_beta   90.00
_cell.angle_gamma   90.00
#
_symmetry.space_group_name_H-M   'P 1'
#
loop_
_entity.id
_entity.type
_entity.pdbx_description
1 polymer ?
#
loop_
_entity_poly.entity_id
_entity_poly.type
_entity_poly.pdbx_seq_one_letter_code
_entity_poly.pdbx_strand_id
1 'polypeptide(L)' 'KNLNFRTWIKRLTRKTICFSKLEKMHDIVIGLLINKVEFGLDIHTKLQL' A
#
# COMPACT_ATOMS: atom_id res chain seq x y z
N LYS A 1 1.98 -4.52 -21.50
CA LYS A 1 2.84 -3.95 -20.43
C LYS A 1 1.91 -3.49 -19.29
N ASN A 2 2.33 -3.52 -18.01
CA ASN A 2 1.53 -3.40 -16.75
C ASN A 2 1.18 -4.72 -16.02
N LEU A 3 1.59 -5.89 -16.55
CA LEU A 3 1.41 -7.17 -15.83
C LEU A 3 2.15 -7.19 -14.48
N ASN A 4 3.31 -6.52 -14.41
CA ASN A 4 4.13 -6.46 -13.20
C ASN A 4 3.44 -5.72 -12.05
N PHE A 5 2.86 -4.54 -12.32
CA PHE A 5 2.19 -3.74 -11.29
C PHE A 5 0.94 -4.44 -10.75
N ARG A 6 0.12 -5.00 -11.65
CA ARG A 6 -1.07 -5.78 -11.24
C ARG A 6 -0.70 -7.01 -10.42
N THR A 7 0.37 -7.70 -10.78
CA THR A 7 0.86 -8.87 -10.03
C THR A 7 1.41 -8.46 -8.67
N TRP A 8 2.13 -7.34 -8.61
CA TRP A 8 2.65 -6.79 -7.38
C TRP A 8 1.53 -6.36 -6.41
N ILE A 9 0.52 -5.62 -6.86
CA ILE A 9 -0.64 -5.26 -6.03
C ILE A 9 -1.35 -6.51 -5.49
N LYS A 10 -1.60 -7.52 -6.32
CA LYS A 10 -2.23 -8.77 -5.85
C LYS A 10 -1.41 -9.46 -4.76
N ARG A 11 -0.08 -9.51 -4.90
CA ARG A 11 0.82 -10.06 -3.89
C ARG A 11 0.82 -9.21 -2.62
N LEU A 12 0.80 -7.89 -2.77
CA LEU A 12 0.73 -6.95 -1.67
C LEU A 12 -0.56 -7.17 -0.86
N THR A 13 -1.73 -7.14 -1.50
CA THR A 13 -3.03 -7.40 -0.85
C THR A 13 -3.05 -8.73 -0.11
N ARG A 14 -2.51 -9.81 -0.70
CA ARG A 14 -2.43 -11.12 -0.05
C ARG A 14 -1.53 -11.11 1.19
N LYS A 15 -0.46 -10.31 1.20
CA LYS A 15 0.36 -10.14 2.40
C LYS A 15 -0.40 -9.34 3.45
N THR A 16 -1.02 -8.21 3.09
CA THR A 16 -1.74 -7.35 4.05
C THR A 16 -2.93 -8.06 4.71
N ILE A 17 -3.75 -8.80 3.95
CA ILE A 17 -4.92 -9.52 4.48
C ILE A 17 -4.56 -10.61 5.50
N CYS A 18 -3.34 -11.13 5.47
CA CYS A 18 -2.88 -12.11 6.47
C CYS A 18 -2.51 -11.47 7.82
N PHE A 19 -2.31 -10.16 7.89
CA PHE A 19 -1.88 -9.48 9.13
C PHE A 19 -3.03 -9.02 10.02
N SER A 20 -4.23 -8.85 9.49
CA SER A 20 -5.40 -8.37 10.22
C SER A 20 -6.67 -8.96 9.59
N LYS A 21 -7.80 -8.91 10.31
CA LYS A 21 -9.12 -9.27 9.76
C LYS A 21 -9.92 -8.05 9.31
N LEU A 22 -9.41 -6.84 9.58
CA LEU A 22 -10.14 -5.60 9.32
C LEU A 22 -9.86 -5.08 7.91
N GLU A 23 -10.84 -5.19 7.02
CA GLU A 23 -10.76 -4.73 5.62
C GLU A 23 -10.25 -3.29 5.49
N LYS A 24 -10.80 -2.38 6.28
CA LYS A 24 -10.40 -0.95 6.30
C LYS A 24 -8.91 -0.74 6.59
N MET A 25 -8.32 -1.53 7.48
CA MET A 25 -6.88 -1.43 7.77
C MET A 25 -6.04 -1.86 6.56
N HIS A 26 -6.49 -2.89 5.84
CA HIS A 26 -5.79 -3.36 4.65
C HIS A 26 -5.79 -2.31 3.55
N ASP A 27 -6.95 -1.72 3.27
CA ASP A 27 -7.08 -0.71 2.23
C ASP A 27 -6.23 0.53 2.54
N ILE A 28 -6.23 0.97 3.80
CA ILE A 28 -5.38 2.09 4.26
C ILE A 28 -3.91 1.75 4.05
N VAL A 29 -3.43 0.60 4.53
CA VAL A 29 -2.00 0.23 4.43
C VAL A 29 -1.57 0.05 2.97
N ILE A 30 -2.41 -0.56 2.13
CA ILE A 30 -2.13 -0.72 0.69
C ILE A 30 -2.04 0.65 0.01
N GLY A 31 -3.01 1.54 0.27
CA GLY A 31 -3.02 2.89 -0.28
C GLY A 31 -1.80 3.70 0.15
N LEU A 32 -1.43 3.64 1.43
CA LEU A 32 -0.22 4.28 1.96
C LEU A 32 1.04 3.77 1.28
N LEU A 33 1.18 2.46 1.11
CA LEU A 33 2.36 1.87 0.48
C LEU A 33 2.47 2.26 -0.99
N ILE A 34 1.35 2.26 -1.73
CA ILE A 34 1.33 2.70 -3.13
C ILE A 34 1.72 4.17 -3.25
N ASN A 35 1.13 5.04 -2.43
CA ASN A 35 1.45 6.47 -2.39
C ASN A 35 2.93 6.71 -2.13
N LYS A 36 3.53 5.95 -1.20
CA LYS A 36 4.96 6.04 -0.90
C LYS A 36 5.87 5.52 -2.02
N VAL A 37 5.58 4.33 -2.55
CA VAL A 37 6.49 3.62 -3.47
C VAL A 37 6.40 4.16 -4.91
N GLU A 38 5.19 4.43 -5.39
CA GLU A 38 4.98 4.86 -6.78
C GLU A 38 4.96 6.39 -6.92
N PHE A 39 4.47 7.11 -5.90
CA PHE A 39 4.26 8.56 -5.98
C PHE A 39 5.20 9.36 -5.07
N GLY A 40 6.01 8.72 -4.22
CA GLY A 40 6.87 9.41 -3.25
C GLY A 40 6.09 10.24 -2.21
N LEU A 41 4.79 10.02 -2.10
CA LEU A 41 3.89 10.74 -1.20
C LEU A 41 3.83 9.99 0.13
N ASP A 42 4.65 10.44 1.08
CA ASP A 42 4.63 9.94 2.44
C ASP A 42 4.04 11.00 3.39
N ILE A 43 3.05 10.57 4.17
CA ILE A 43 2.28 11.47 5.04
C ILE A 43 3.05 11.78 6.33
N HIS A 44 3.99 10.92 6.72
CA HIS A 44 4.80 11.12 7.93
C HIS A 44 5.87 12.19 7.71
N THR A 45 6.37 12.36 6.48
CA THR A 45 7.33 13.42 6.15
C THR A 45 6.74 14.83 6.26
N LYS A 46 5.42 14.99 6.09
CA LYS A 46 4.76 16.30 6.22
C LYS A 46 4.58 16.78 7.67
N LEU A 47 4.69 15.88 8.64
CA LEU A 47 4.58 16.20 10.08
C LEU A 47 5.93 16.52 10.74
N GLN A 48 7.02 16.49 9.97
CA GLN A 48 8.39 16.79 10.47
C GLN A 48 8.91 18.18 10.06
N LEU A 49 8.03 19.05 9.54
CA LEU A 49 8.27 20.49 9.32
C LEU A 49 7.45 21.31 10.31
#